data_AF-A0A1G7D6K4-F1
#
_entry.id   AF-A0A1G7D6K4-F1
#
_cell.length_a   1.000
_cell.length_b   1.000
_cell.length_c   1.000
_cell.angle_alpha   90.00
_cell.angle_beta   90.00
_cell.angle_gamma   90.00
#
_symmetry.space_group_name_H-M   'P 1'
#
loop_
_entity.id
_entity.type
_entity.pdbx_description
1 polymer ?
#
loop_
_entity_poly.entity_id
_entity_poly.type
_entity_poly.pdbx_seq_one_letter_code
_entity_poly.pdbx_strand_id
1 'polypeptide(L)' 'MPKIEVAFDIDASGIVNVSARDSATARAQSIQISDSTRLAEDVKKRMINEAE' A
#
# COMPACT_ATOMS: atom_id res chain seq x y z
N MET A 1 -26.71 2.76 9.35
CA MET A 1 -25.47 1.96 9.45
C MET A 1 -24.55 2.39 8.32
N PRO A 2 -23.32 2.84 8.60
CA PRO A 2 -22.35 3.21 7.55
C PRO A 2 -21.99 1.97 6.73
N LYS A 3 -22.00 2.10 5.40
CA LYS A 3 -21.59 1.06 4.46
C LYS A 3 -20.29 1.50 3.81
N ILE A 4 -19.20 0.88 4.21
CA ILE A 4 -17.87 1.13 3.66
C ILE A 4 -17.59 0.03 2.64
N GLU A 5 -17.34 0.44 1.40
CA GLU A 5 -16.89 -0.44 0.33
C GLU A 5 -15.37 -0.31 0.20
N VAL A 6 -14.68 -1.45 0.24
CA VAL A 6 -13.21 -1.49 0.21
C VAL A 6 -12.77 -2.29 -1.01
N ALA A 7 -11.92 -1.69 -1.83
CA ALA A 7 -11.29 -2.34 -2.98
C ALA A 7 -9.78 -2.44 -2.77
N PHE A 8 -9.24 -3.61 -3.13
CA PHE A 8 -7.83 -3.93 -3.04
C PHE A 8 -7.33 -4.26 -4.45
N ASP A 9 -6.39 -3.47 -4.94
CA ASP A 9 -5.76 -3.66 -6.24
C ASP A 9 -4.28 -3.97 -6.04
N ILE A 10 -3.83 -5.10 -6.56
CA ILE A 10 -2.43 -5.51 -6.52
C ILE A 10 -1.88 -5.40 -7.94
N ASP A 11 -0.86 -4.58 -8.15
CA ASP A 11 -0.21 -4.46 -9.44
C ASP A 11 0.93 -5.46 -9.61
N ALA A 12 1.39 -5.65 -10.85
CA ALA A 12 2.49 -6.56 -11.18
C ALA A 12 3.84 -6.15 -10.55
N SER A 13 3.95 -4.94 -9.99
CA SER A 13 5.14 -4.48 -9.26
C SER A 13 5.12 -4.88 -7.78
N GLY A 14 3.99 -5.41 -7.30
CA GLY A 14 3.77 -5.80 -5.90
C GLY A 14 3.24 -4.67 -5.03
N ILE A 15 2.88 -3.52 -5.61
CA ILE A 15 2.28 -2.41 -4.86
C ILE A 15 0.79 -2.70 -4.65
N VAL A 16 0.33 -2.53 -3.41
CA VAL A 16 -1.06 -2.75 -3.03
C VAL A 16 -1.74 -1.39 -2.88
N ASN A 17 -2.71 -1.13 -3.75
CA ASN A 17 -3.55 0.05 -3.70
C ASN A 17 -4.84 -0.30 -2.95
N VAL A 18 -5.10 0.40 -1.83
CA VAL A 18 -6.31 0.21 -1.04
C VAL A 18 -7.19 1.45 -1.19
N SER A 19 -8.41 1.27 -1.67
CA SER A 19 -9.39 2.36 -1.74
C SER A 19 -10.61 2.03 -0.90
N ALA A 20 -11.06 2.99 -0.10
CA ALA A 20 -12.25 2.86 0.72
C ALA A 20 -13.23 3.98 0.38
N ARG A 21 -14.49 3.61 0.10
CA ARG A 21 -15.58 4.55 -0.18
C ARG A 21 -16.72 4.33 0.80
N ASP A 22 -17.09 5.39 1.50
CA ASP A 22 -18.31 5.38 2.31
C ASP A 22 -19.52 5.67 1.41
N SER A 23 -20.38 4.67 1.25
CA SER A 23 -21.61 4.75 0.44
C SER A 23 -22.65 5.68 1.03
N ALA A 24 -22.61 5.95 2.35
CA ALA A 24 -23.59 6.79 3.03
C ALA A 24 -23.27 8.29 2.91
N THR A 25 -21.99 8.64 2.86
CA THR A 25 -21.54 10.05 2.84
C THR A 25 -20.91 10.47 1.51
N ALA A 26 -20.74 9.53 0.57
CA ALA A 26 -20.01 9.70 -0.70
C ALA A 26 -18.55 10.15 -0.53
N ARG A 27 -18.00 10.12 0.69
CA ARG A 27 -16.60 10.44 0.95
C ARG A 27 -15.72 9.25 0.56
N ALA A 28 -14.70 9.51 -0.24
CA ALA A 28 -13.69 8.53 -0.63
C ALA A 28 -12.37 8.85 0.10
N GLN A 29 -11.72 7.83 0.64
CA GLN A 29 -10.34 7.89 1.12
C GLN A 29 -9.55 6.78 0.43
N SER A 30 -8.51 7.14 -0.31
CA SER A 30 -7.55 6.16 -0.86
C SER A 30 -6.29 6.13 -0.01
N ILE A 31 -5.83 4.92 0.32
CA ILE A 31 -4.56 4.66 0.99
C ILE A 31 -3.71 3.84 0.02
N GLN A 32 -2.66 4.44 -0.52
CA GLN A 32 -1.69 3.72 -1.33
C GLN A 32 -0.67 3.05 -0.40
N ILE A 33 -0.66 1.71 -0.36
CA ILE A 33 0.30 0.94 0.42
C ILE A 33 1.38 0.45 -0.53
N SER A 34 2.38 1.31 -0.72
CA SER A 34 3.62 0.96 -1.41
C SER A 34 4.41 0.02 -0.52
N ASP A 35 4.25 -1.28 -0.75
CA ASP A 35 5.10 -2.38 -0.27
C ASP A 35 5.83 -2.10 1.06
N SER A 36 5.08 -2.11 2.17
CA SER A 36 5.64 -1.98 3.53
C SER A 36 6.54 -3.16 3.92
N THR A 37 6.68 -4.15 3.03
CA THR A 37 7.45 -5.40 3.19
C THR A 37 8.77 -5.42 2.44
N ARG A 38 9.01 -4.52 1.46
CA ARG A 38 10.35 -4.33 0.89
C ARG A 38 11.18 -3.53 1.88
N LEU A 39 12.29 -4.14 2.34
CA LEU A 39 13.35 -3.48 3.11
C LEU A 39 13.52 -2.04 2.60
N ALA A 40 13.40 -1.08 3.52
CA ALA A 40 13.59 0.32 3.20
C ALA A 40 14.92 0.48 2.44
N GLU A 41 14.95 1.38 1.46
CA GLU A 41 16.06 1.48 0.51
C GLU A 41 17.43 1.66 1.20
N ASP A 42 17.45 2.25 2.39
CA ASP A 42 18.61 2.36 3.28
C ASP A 42 19.10 1.00 3.80
N VAL A 43 18.19 0.12 4.22
CA VAL A 43 18.53 -1.24 4.66
C VAL A 43 19.02 -2.07 3.48
N LYS A 44 18.41 -1.91 2.30
CA LYS A 44 18.83 -2.61 1.07
C LYS A 44 20.25 -2.22 0.66
N LYS A 45 20.59 -0.93 0.70
CA LYS A 45 21.96 -0.45 0.45
C LYS A 45 22.96 -1.00 1.46
N ARG A 46 22.59 -1.04 2.75
CA ARG A 46 23.45 -1.58 3.79
C ARG A 46 23.73 -3.06 3.57
N MET A 47 22.72 -3.86 3.22
CA MET A 47 22.90 -5.29 2.92
C MET A 47 23.79 -5.55 1.70
N ILE A 48 23.76 -4.67 0.69
CA ILE A 48 24.66 -4.75 -0.47
C ILE A 48 26.10 -4.45 -0.04
N ASN A 49 26.32 -3.38 0.73
CA ASN A 49 27.66 -3.01 1.21
C ASN A 49 28.24 -4.02 2.23
N GLU A 50 27.42 -4.71 3.01
CA GLU A 50 27.86 -5.77 3.94
C GLU A 50 28.17 -7.10 3.22
N ALA A 51 27.72 -7.27 1.98
CA ALA A 51 27.94 -8.47 1.17
C ALA A 51 29.14 -8.35 0.21
N GLU A 52 29.74 -7.17 0.09
CA GLU A 52 31.02 -6.93 -0.61
C GLU A 52 32.25 -7.30 0.24
#